data_AF-D3HM29-F1
#
_entry.id   AF-D3HM29-F1
#
_cell.length_a   1.000
_cell.length_b   1.000
_cell.length_c   1.000
_cell.angle_alpha   90.00
_cell.angle_beta   90.00
_cell.angle_gamma   90.00
#
_symmetry.space_group_name_H-M   'P 1'
#
loop_
_entity.id
_entity.type
_entity.pdbx_description
1 polymer ?
#
loop_
_entity_poly.entity_id
_entity_poly.type
_entity_poly.pdbx_seq_one_letter_code
_entity_poly.pdbx_strand_id
1 'polypeptide(L)'
;MIKNFILRAINRTNELTTMPFSTKLIADYVEMINGELERIPVEQPAEFKFITEELQDMISWSFLKGLRNCFFTSPSKPDLPHATQEQLNYISYCLNTPQDFVKSSADYAEYKKILTQRITAKINEFQSMDRKAKWEYIQYRKECDIELSHNIPL
;
A
#
# COMPACT_ATOMS: atom_id res chain seq x y z
N MET A 1 37.77 -7.68 -39.17
CA MET A 1 36.47 -7.03 -39.51
C MET A 1 35.27 -7.55 -38.70
N ILE A 2 35.30 -8.78 -38.17
CA ILE A 2 34.15 -9.40 -37.48
C ILE A 2 33.97 -8.94 -36.01
N LYS A 3 35.04 -8.49 -35.34
CA LYS A 3 34.98 -8.06 -33.92
C LYS A 3 34.10 -6.83 -33.67
N ASN A 4 33.99 -5.91 -34.64
CA ASN A 4 33.17 -4.69 -34.50
C ASN A 4 31.67 -4.93 -34.69
N PHE A 5 31.27 -6.06 -35.30
CA PHE A 5 29.86 -6.39 -35.49
C PHE A 5 29.27 -7.06 -34.25
N ILE A 6 30.06 -7.88 -33.55
CA ILE A 6 29.65 -8.53 -32.30
C ILE A 6 29.53 -7.51 -31.15
N LEU A 7 30.44 -6.52 -31.06
CA LEU A 7 30.31 -5.43 -30.08
C LEU A 7 29.08 -4.54 -30.32
N ARG A 8 28.65 -4.37 -31.58
CA ARG A 8 27.38 -3.68 -31.91
C ARG A 8 26.15 -4.52 -31.57
N ALA A 9 26.21 -5.85 -31.68
CA ALA A 9 25.11 -6.73 -31.30
C ALA A 9 24.95 -6.87 -29.77
N ILE A 10 26.05 -6.83 -29.01
CA ILE A 10 26.01 -6.81 -27.54
C ILE A 10 25.49 -5.46 -27.04
N ASN A 11 25.87 -4.33 -27.66
CA ASN A 11 25.32 -3.03 -27.28
C ASN A 11 23.86 -2.84 -27.71
N ARG A 12 23.37 -3.52 -28.76
CA ARG A 12 21.93 -3.51 -29.15
C ARG A 12 21.05 -4.42 -28.29
N THR A 13 21.59 -5.43 -27.63
CA THR A 13 20.81 -6.28 -26.71
C THR A 13 20.67 -5.65 -25.32
N ASN A 14 21.48 -4.63 -25.01
CA ASN A 14 21.29 -3.75 -23.86
C ASN A 14 20.32 -2.58 -24.13
N GLU A 15 19.74 -2.48 -25.33
CA GLU A 15 18.66 -1.55 -25.69
C GLU A 15 17.26 -2.19 -25.56
N LEU A 16 17.12 -3.27 -24.77
CA LEU A 16 15.89 -3.42 -23.97
C LEU A 16 16.00 -2.41 -22.84
N THR A 17 15.82 -1.15 -23.20
CA THR A 17 15.71 -0.03 -22.27
C THR A 17 14.60 -0.38 -21.28
N THR A 18 14.98 -0.90 -20.12
CA THR A 18 14.23 -0.70 -18.88
C THR A 18 13.93 0.78 -18.86
N MET A 19 12.68 1.17 -19.14
CA MET A 19 12.27 2.53 -18.87
C MET A 19 12.61 2.76 -17.40
N PRO A 20 13.50 3.71 -17.07
CA PRO A 20 13.74 4.02 -15.67
C PRO A 20 12.38 4.33 -15.05
N PHE A 21 12.13 3.78 -13.86
CA PHE A 21 10.88 3.94 -13.13
C PHE A 21 10.50 5.43 -13.11
N SER A 22 9.56 5.82 -13.98
CA SER A 22 9.41 7.22 -14.35
C SER A 22 8.76 8.01 -13.22
N THR A 23 9.12 9.28 -13.05
CA THR A 23 8.52 10.15 -12.02
C THR A 23 6.99 10.21 -12.10
N LYS A 24 6.44 10.14 -13.33
CA LYS A 24 4.99 10.06 -13.53
C LYS A 24 4.41 8.76 -12.96
N LEU A 25 5.04 7.63 -13.25
CA LEU A 25 4.61 6.32 -12.74
C LEU A 25 4.69 6.24 -11.21
N ILE A 26 5.71 6.87 -10.59
CA ILE A 26 5.78 7.03 -9.13
C ILE A 26 4.54 7.78 -8.62
N ALA A 27 4.23 8.93 -9.24
CA ALA A 27 3.10 9.75 -8.83
C ALA A 27 1.77 9.00 -8.94
N ASP A 28 1.56 8.27 -10.04
CA ASP A 28 0.35 7.48 -10.27
C ASP A 28 0.17 6.40 -9.17
N TYR A 29 1.24 5.70 -8.78
CA TYR A 29 1.17 4.69 -7.70
C TYR A 29 1.00 5.31 -6.32
N VAL A 30 1.60 6.48 -6.07
CA VAL A 30 1.42 7.24 -4.85
C VAL A 30 -0.03 7.68 -4.69
N GLU A 31 -0.63 8.24 -5.75
CA GLU A 31 -2.01 8.70 -5.75
C GLU A 31 -2.97 7.53 -5.48
N MET A 32 -2.80 6.43 -6.20
CA MET A 32 -3.60 5.22 -6.02
C MET A 32 -3.57 4.72 -4.58
N ILE A 33 -2.38 4.47 -4.00
CA ILE A 33 -2.30 3.91 -2.64
C ILE A 33 -2.75 4.93 -1.58
N ASN A 34 -2.48 6.23 -1.76
CA ASN A 34 -2.97 7.25 -0.84
C ASN A 34 -4.50 7.29 -0.83
N GLY A 35 -5.14 7.20 -2.00
CA GLY A 35 -6.60 7.12 -2.09
C GLY A 35 -7.17 5.95 -1.29
N GLU A 36 -6.52 4.78 -1.35
CA GLU A 36 -6.94 3.62 -0.57
C GLU A 36 -6.65 3.74 0.93
N LEU A 37 -5.52 4.34 1.31
CA LEU A 37 -5.15 4.59 2.71
C LEU A 37 -6.04 5.65 3.37
N GLU A 38 -6.46 6.66 2.62
CA GLU A 38 -7.38 7.72 3.08
C GLU A 38 -8.81 7.21 3.26
N ARG A 39 -9.16 6.11 2.58
CA ARG A 39 -10.47 5.45 2.64
C ARG A 39 -10.67 4.49 3.80
N ILE A 40 -9.67 4.25 4.63
CA ILE A 40 -9.81 3.36 5.79
C ILE A 40 -10.93 3.89 6.70
N PRO A 41 -12.07 3.17 6.82
CA PRO A 41 -13.14 3.59 7.70
C PRO A 41 -12.73 3.31 9.16
N VAL A 42 -13.07 4.24 10.03
CA VAL A 42 -12.82 4.15 11.47
C VAL A 42 -14.07 4.63 12.19
N GLU A 43 -14.61 3.81 13.08
CA GLU A 43 -15.83 4.13 13.82
C GLU A 43 -15.52 4.70 15.20
N GLN A 44 -14.43 4.23 15.82
CA GLN A 44 -14.04 4.59 17.18
C GLN A 44 -12.55 4.94 17.31
N PRO A 45 -12.17 5.90 18.17
CA PRO A 45 -10.77 6.26 18.38
C PRO A 45 -9.87 5.11 18.86
N ALA A 46 -10.44 4.07 19.47
CA ALA A 46 -9.72 2.88 19.92
C ALA A 46 -9.22 2.03 18.75
N GLU A 47 -9.92 2.04 17.61
CA GLU A 47 -9.59 1.25 16.42
C GLU A 47 -8.29 1.70 15.75
N PHE A 48 -7.93 2.98 15.84
CA PHE A 48 -6.67 3.50 15.27
C PHE A 48 -5.46 2.67 15.69
N LYS A 49 -5.40 2.21 16.94
CA LYS A 49 -4.29 1.38 17.42
C LYS A 49 -4.24 0.05 16.65
N PHE A 50 -5.35 -0.66 16.57
CA PHE A 50 -5.43 -1.97 15.92
C PHE A 50 -5.19 -1.86 14.41
N ILE A 51 -5.71 -0.81 13.77
CA ILE A 51 -5.46 -0.52 12.36
C ILE A 51 -3.96 -0.25 12.12
N THR A 52 -3.30 0.53 12.97
CA THR A 52 -1.86 0.75 12.84
C THR A 52 -1.07 -0.54 13.01
N GLU A 53 -1.46 -1.42 13.94
CA GLU A 53 -0.82 -2.73 14.13
C GLU A 53 -1.00 -3.62 12.88
N GLU A 54 -2.19 -3.69 12.30
CA GLU A 54 -2.43 -4.44 11.05
C GLU A 54 -1.60 -3.92 9.88
N LEU A 55 -1.57 -2.60 9.66
CA LEU A 55 -0.75 -1.98 8.63
C LEU A 55 0.75 -2.25 8.83
N GLN A 56 1.20 -2.27 10.08
CA GLN A 56 2.59 -2.52 10.45
C GLN A 56 2.97 -4.00 10.26
N ASP A 57 2.06 -4.92 10.55
CA ASP A 57 2.20 -6.35 10.28
C ASP A 57 2.32 -6.62 8.77
N MET A 58 1.51 -5.95 7.93
CA MET A 58 1.57 -6.09 6.47
C MET A 58 2.95 -5.76 5.87
N ILE A 59 3.54 -4.65 6.31
CA ILE A 59 4.86 -4.23 5.81
C ILE A 59 6.01 -5.02 6.43
N SER A 60 5.85 -5.51 7.66
CA SER A 60 6.84 -6.36 8.34
C SER A 60 6.90 -7.76 7.71
N TRP A 61 5.75 -8.34 7.37
CA TRP A 61 5.68 -9.65 6.68
C TRP A 61 6.15 -9.58 5.23
N SER A 62 6.02 -8.42 4.59
CA SER A 62 6.59 -8.18 3.25
C SER A 62 8.13 -8.27 3.24
N PHE A 63 8.79 -8.05 4.39
CA PHE A 63 10.24 -8.12 4.55
C PHE A 63 10.75 -9.48 5.09
N LEU A 64 9.90 -10.27 5.77
CA LEU A 64 10.30 -11.45 6.54
C LEU A 64 9.73 -12.80 6.04
N LYS A 65 9.52 -12.96 4.71
CA LYS A 65 9.05 -14.24 4.13
C LYS A 65 9.92 -15.48 4.42
N GLY A 66 11.05 -15.36 5.14
CA GLY A 66 11.97 -16.46 5.47
C GLY A 66 12.05 -16.90 6.95
N LEU A 67 11.42 -16.21 7.90
CA LEU A 67 11.60 -16.52 9.35
C LEU A 67 10.28 -16.82 10.05
N ARG A 68 9.51 -17.76 9.49
CA ARG A 68 8.35 -18.32 10.20
C ARG A 68 8.80 -19.54 11.00
N ASN A 69 9.46 -19.30 12.13
CA ASN A 69 9.48 -20.28 13.20
C ASN A 69 8.36 -19.95 14.19
N CYS A 70 7.68 -21.01 14.59
CA CYS A 70 6.55 -21.10 15.49
C CYS A 70 6.76 -20.33 16.83
N PHE A 71 5.67 -20.09 17.59
CA PHE A 71 5.63 -19.73 19.02
C PHE A 71 5.17 -18.32 19.47
N PHE A 72 4.45 -17.55 18.65
CA PHE A 72 3.72 -16.38 19.18
C PHE A 72 2.23 -16.46 18.83
N THR A 73 1.45 -17.01 19.76
CA THR A 73 0.02 -16.72 19.84
C THR A 73 -0.12 -15.26 20.25
N SER A 74 -0.22 -14.36 19.27
CA SER A 74 -0.63 -12.98 19.54
C SER A 74 -1.95 -12.99 20.29
N PRO A 75 -2.18 -12.06 21.24
CA PRO A 75 -3.49 -11.86 21.84
C PRO A 75 -4.54 -11.72 20.72
N SER A 76 -5.74 -12.27 20.92
CA SER A 76 -6.87 -12.02 20.01
C SER A 76 -7.04 -10.50 19.91
N LYS A 77 -6.68 -9.94 18.75
CA LYS A 77 -7.04 -8.57 18.42
C LYS A 77 -8.57 -8.51 18.40
N PRO A 78 -9.20 -7.44 18.91
CA PRO A 78 -10.63 -7.26 18.75
C PRO A 78 -10.94 -7.20 17.25
N ASP A 79 -12.08 -7.78 16.86
CA ASP A 79 -12.51 -7.78 15.47
C ASP A 79 -12.77 -6.33 15.03
N LEU A 80 -12.01 -5.89 14.03
CA LEU A 80 -12.27 -4.61 13.36
C LEU A 80 -13.61 -4.66 12.62
N PRO A 81 -14.32 -3.54 12.44
CA PRO A 81 -15.50 -3.49 11.59
C PRO A 81 -15.23 -4.07 10.19
N HIS A 82 -16.23 -4.71 9.59
CA HIS A 82 -16.08 -5.40 8.30
C HIS A 82 -15.50 -4.49 7.21
N ALA A 83 -16.03 -3.27 7.08
CA ALA A 83 -15.56 -2.30 6.09
C ALA A 83 -14.07 -1.95 6.28
N THR A 84 -13.61 -1.84 7.53
CA THR A 84 -12.19 -1.61 7.85
C THR A 84 -11.34 -2.81 7.42
N GLN A 85 -11.81 -4.03 7.71
CA GLN A 85 -11.10 -5.25 7.31
C GLN A 85 -11.02 -5.39 5.78
N GLU A 86 -12.09 -5.12 5.05
CA GLU A 86 -12.10 -5.15 3.59
C GLU A 86 -11.10 -4.17 2.99
N GLN A 87 -11.07 -2.94 3.49
CA GLN A 87 -10.13 -1.93 3.02
C GLN A 87 -8.67 -2.32 3.32
N LEU A 88 -8.40 -2.83 4.52
CA LEU A 88 -7.08 -3.34 4.91
C LEU A 88 -6.65 -4.56 4.06
N ASN A 89 -7.59 -5.46 3.75
CA ASN A 89 -7.35 -6.59 2.85
C ASN A 89 -7.01 -6.13 1.44
N TYR A 90 -7.69 -5.09 0.94
CA TYR A 90 -7.39 -4.53 -0.38
C TYR A 90 -5.99 -3.87 -0.42
N ILE A 91 -5.62 -3.10 0.61
CA ILE A 91 -4.26 -2.54 0.74
C ILE A 91 -3.21 -3.66 0.77
N SER A 92 -3.47 -4.73 1.51
CA SER A 92 -2.60 -5.90 1.56
C SER A 92 -2.49 -6.60 0.20
N TYR A 93 -3.59 -6.71 -0.54
CA TYR A 93 -3.60 -7.27 -1.89
C TYR A 93 -2.74 -6.43 -2.85
N CYS A 94 -2.87 -5.09 -2.82
CA CYS A 94 -2.02 -4.17 -3.59
C CYS A 94 -0.52 -4.41 -3.32
N LEU A 95 -0.14 -4.56 -2.04
CA LEU A 95 1.26 -4.79 -1.65
C LEU A 95 1.79 -6.17 -2.07
N ASN A 96 0.96 -7.20 -1.95
CA ASN A 96 1.38 -8.60 -2.13
C ASN A 96 1.29 -9.09 -3.57
N THR A 97 0.55 -8.39 -4.43
CA THR A 97 0.21 -8.83 -5.79
C THR A 97 0.64 -7.80 -6.85
N PRO A 98 1.91 -7.37 -6.88
CA PRO A 98 2.38 -6.27 -7.73
C PRO A 98 2.15 -6.52 -9.23
N GLN A 99 2.08 -7.79 -9.65
CA GLN A 99 1.82 -8.17 -11.04
C GLN A 99 0.48 -7.67 -11.59
N ASP A 100 -0.49 -7.39 -10.71
CA ASP A 100 -1.81 -6.90 -11.11
C ASP A 100 -1.80 -5.37 -11.36
N PHE A 101 -0.74 -4.68 -10.91
CA PHE A 101 -0.61 -3.21 -10.98
C PHE A 101 0.59 -2.74 -11.83
N VAL A 102 1.57 -3.62 -12.01
CA VAL A 102 2.83 -3.30 -12.67
C VAL A 102 3.07 -4.32 -13.78
N LYS A 103 3.27 -3.83 -15.01
CA LYS A 103 3.46 -4.72 -16.18
C LYS A 103 4.82 -5.42 -16.18
N SER A 104 5.85 -4.74 -15.71
CA SER A 104 7.23 -5.22 -15.71
C SER A 104 7.61 -5.73 -14.34
N SER A 105 8.07 -6.99 -14.27
CA SER A 105 8.56 -7.57 -13.02
C SER A 105 9.82 -6.89 -12.47
N ALA A 106 10.59 -6.21 -13.33
CA ALA A 106 11.73 -5.40 -12.92
C ALA A 106 11.34 -4.24 -12.00
N ASP A 107 10.09 -3.76 -12.10
CA ASP A 107 9.59 -2.60 -11.38
C ASP A 107 8.86 -2.97 -10.08
N TYR A 108 8.67 -4.26 -9.79
CA TYR A 108 7.93 -4.73 -8.61
C TYR A 108 8.56 -4.27 -7.30
N ALA A 109 9.90 -4.25 -7.23
CA ALA A 109 10.61 -3.84 -6.03
C ALA A 109 10.37 -2.35 -5.71
N GLU A 110 10.44 -1.49 -6.73
CA GLU A 110 10.23 -0.04 -6.54
C GLU A 110 8.76 0.26 -6.25
N TYR A 111 7.82 -0.42 -6.91
CA TYR A 111 6.40 -0.34 -6.58
C TYR A 111 6.13 -0.71 -5.11
N LYS A 112 6.62 -1.86 -4.64
CA LYS A 112 6.44 -2.29 -3.23
C LYS A 112 7.07 -1.32 -2.25
N LYS A 113 8.21 -0.74 -2.60
CA LYS A 113 8.89 0.28 -1.79
C LYS A 113 8.02 1.54 -1.65
N ILE A 114 7.41 2.01 -2.73
CA ILE A 114 6.47 3.15 -2.70
C ILE A 114 5.28 2.84 -1.79
N LEU A 115 4.64 1.68 -1.96
CA LEU A 115 3.50 1.28 -1.11
C LEU A 115 3.91 1.21 0.37
N THR A 116 5.06 0.60 0.66
CA THR A 116 5.59 0.50 2.04
C THR A 116 5.83 1.88 2.65
N GLN A 117 6.41 2.81 1.88
CA GLN A 117 6.62 4.19 2.35
C GLN A 117 5.30 4.90 2.66
N ARG A 118 4.27 4.71 1.84
CA ARG A 118 2.95 5.34 2.05
C ARG A 118 2.19 4.71 3.22
N ILE A 119 2.23 3.39 3.37
CA ILE A 119 1.68 2.70 4.54
C ILE A 119 2.38 3.19 5.82
N THR A 120 3.72 3.29 5.80
CA THR A 120 4.49 3.82 6.94
C THR A 120 4.10 5.27 7.27
N ALA A 121 3.91 6.12 6.26
CA ALA A 121 3.45 7.49 6.47
C ALA A 121 2.06 7.53 7.12
N LYS A 122 1.13 6.68 6.69
CA LYS A 122 -0.21 6.59 7.27
C LYS A 122 -0.21 6.10 8.72
N ILE A 123 0.65 5.12 9.03
CA ILE A 123 0.87 4.66 10.42
C ILE A 123 1.32 5.84 11.28
N ASN A 124 2.33 6.59 10.83
CA ASN A 124 2.86 7.74 11.56
C ASN A 124 1.80 8.85 11.74
N GLU A 125 1.00 9.11 10.70
CA GLU A 125 -0.13 10.04 10.76
C GLU A 125 -1.07 9.65 11.90
N PHE A 126 -1.60 8.43 11.90
CA PHE A 126 -2.52 7.91 12.92
C PHE A 126 -1.93 7.88 14.33
N GLN A 127 -0.64 7.55 14.47
CA GLN A 127 0.05 7.55 15.75
C GLN A 127 0.29 8.96 16.29
N SER A 128 0.46 9.95 15.41
CA SER A 128 0.66 11.36 15.78
C SER A 128 -0.63 12.11 16.13
N MET A 129 -1.79 11.59 15.71
CA MET A 129 -3.09 12.23 15.97
C MET A 129 -3.43 12.23 17.46
N ASP A 130 -3.80 13.40 17.97
CA ASP A 130 -4.42 13.54 19.29
C ASP A 130 -5.89 13.09 19.27
N ARG A 131 -6.55 13.17 20.43
CA ARG A 131 -7.96 12.76 20.56
C ARG A 131 -8.90 13.56 19.65
N LYS A 132 -8.65 14.86 19.46
CA LYS A 132 -9.50 15.74 18.64
C LYS A 132 -9.36 15.35 17.16
N ALA A 133 -8.12 15.24 16.69
CA ALA A 133 -7.80 14.86 15.31
C ALA A 133 -8.39 13.49 14.94
N LYS A 134 -8.36 12.51 15.87
CA LYS A 134 -8.99 11.20 15.64
C LYS A 134 -10.50 11.30 15.43
N TRP A 135 -11.19 12.13 16.23
CA TRP A 135 -12.63 12.33 16.04
C TRP A 135 -12.95 13.10 14.77
N GLU A 136 -12.13 14.09 14.40
CA GLU A 136 -12.29 14.83 13.14
C GLU A 136 -12.13 13.90 11.94
N TYR A 137 -11.15 13.00 11.97
CA TYR A 137 -11.00 11.96 10.94
C TYR A 137 -12.24 11.07 10.83
N ILE A 138 -12.76 10.57 11.96
CA ILE A 138 -13.97 9.73 11.98
C ILE A 138 -15.17 10.47 11.39
N GLN A 139 -15.36 11.75 11.72
CA GLN A 139 -16.47 12.56 11.17
C GLN A 139 -16.31 12.78 9.67
N TYR A 140 -15.12 13.21 9.24
CA TYR A 140 -14.80 13.39 7.82
C TYR A 140 -15.07 12.11 7.01
N ARG A 141 -14.67 10.95 7.52
CA ARG A 141 -14.94 9.66 6.84
C ARG A 141 -16.44 9.39 6.70
N LYS A 142 -17.22 9.62 7.75
CA LYS A 142 -18.68 9.45 7.71
C LYS A 142 -19.33 10.36 6.68
N GLU A 143 -18.89 11.61 6.58
CA GLU A 143 -19.38 12.58 5.61
C GLU A 143 -19.08 12.13 4.18
N CYS A 144 -17.84 11.70 3.89
CA CYS A 144 -17.45 11.18 2.58
C CYS A 144 -18.21 9.91 2.17
N ASP A 145 -18.45 8.99 3.11
CA ASP A 145 -19.17 7.75 2.82
C ASP A 145 -20.65 8.02 2.51
N ILE A 146 -21.25 9.01 3.18
CA ILE A 146 -22.61 9.49 2.90
C ILE A 146 -22.69 10.11 1.49
N GLU A 147 -21.73 10.95 1.10
CA GLU A 147 -21.71 11.57 -0.23
C GLU A 147 -21.58 10.54 -1.36
N LEU A 148 -20.81 9.47 -1.15
CA LEU A 148 -20.70 8.38 -2.13
C LEU A 148 -22.01 7.60 -2.28
N SER A 149 -22.76 7.38 -1.19
CA SER A 149 -24.06 6.68 -1.24
C SER A 149 -25.18 7.48 -1.91
N HIS A 150 -25.13 8.82 -1.89
CA HIS A 150 -26.15 9.69 -2.49
C HIS A 150 -25.92 9.94 -4.00
N ASN A 151 -24.75 9.59 -4.53
CA ASN A 151 -24.39 9.79 -5.94
C ASN A 151 -24.61 8.54 -6.82
N ILE A 152 -25.35 7.54 -6.34
CA ILE A 152 -25.81 6.43 -7.17
C ILE A 152 -27.14 6.84 -7.82
N PRO A 153 -27.19 7.14 -9.14
CA PRO A 153 -28.47 7.37 -9.80
C PRO A 153 -29.29 6.07 -9.77
N LEU A 154 -30.55 6.19 -9.31
CA LEU A 154 -31.59 5.15 -9.42
C LEU A 154 -31.85 4.75 -10.87
#